data_AF-A0AAU4BKK0-F1
#
_entry.id   AF-A0AAU4BKK0-F1
#
_cell.length_a   1.000
_cell.length_b   1.000
_cell.length_c   1.000
_cell.angle_alpha   90.00
_cell.angle_beta   90.00
_cell.angle_gamma   90.00
#
_symmetry.space_group_name_H-M   'P 1'
#
loop_
_entity.id
_entity.type
_entity.pdbx_description
1 polymer ?
#
loop_
_entity_poly.entity_id
_entity_poly.type
_entity_poly.pdbx_seq_one_letter_code
_entity_poly.pdbx_strand_id
1 'polypeptide(L)'
;MGDELRVSDADLRRAADRLGRAIDQMDGDLQAFKGELAGFGQPWGGDDIGMLIGLCYQGAYDLAMDCYDSNLDELDSFADDLEEMADNYKGSEDLSEIEVNKIKEILG
;
A
#
# COMPACT_ATOMS: atom_id res chain seq x y z
N MET A 1 19.77 15.51 -26.03
CA MET A 1 18.37 15.04 -26.12
C MET A 1 18.27 13.94 -25.08
N GLY A 2 17.81 14.33 -23.89
CA GLY A 2 17.82 13.47 -22.71
C GLY A 2 16.89 12.30 -22.92
N ASP A 3 17.35 11.14 -22.47
CA ASP A 3 16.55 9.93 -22.37
C ASP A 3 15.29 10.29 -21.55
N GLU A 4 14.14 10.34 -22.22
CA GLU A 4 12.85 10.61 -21.59
C GLU A 4 12.64 9.60 -20.47
N LEU A 5 12.48 10.09 -19.24
CA LEU A 5 12.00 9.30 -18.13
C LEU A 5 10.66 8.69 -18.56
N ARG A 6 10.64 7.36 -18.79
CA ARG A 6 9.49 6.61 -19.34
C ARG A 6 8.28 6.53 -18.39
N VAL A 7 8.27 7.32 -17.33
CA VAL A 7 7.25 7.31 -16.28
C VAL A 7 6.75 8.74 -16.14
N SER A 8 5.49 8.97 -16.53
CA SER A 8 4.83 10.27 -16.37
C SER A 8 4.24 10.42 -14.97
N ASP A 9 4.00 11.67 -14.53
CA ASP A 9 3.28 11.94 -13.26
C ASP A 9 1.92 11.23 -13.24
N ALA A 10 1.23 11.21 -14.39
CA ALA A 10 -0.06 10.57 -14.55
C ALA A 10 0.00 9.05 -14.41
N ASP A 11 1.12 8.42 -14.79
CA ASP A 11 1.33 6.98 -14.59
C ASP A 11 1.60 6.66 -13.12
N LEU A 12 2.36 7.50 -12.41
CA LEU A 12 2.63 7.36 -10.98
C LEU A 12 1.36 7.51 -10.15
N ARG A 13 0.57 8.55 -10.39
CA ARG A 13 -0.73 8.75 -9.70
C ARG A 13 -1.69 7.59 -9.96
N ARG A 14 -1.72 7.09 -11.20
CA ARG A 14 -2.57 5.93 -11.54
C ARG A 14 -2.09 4.65 -10.86
N ALA A 15 -0.78 4.49 -10.66
CA ALA A 15 -0.22 3.37 -9.93
C ALA A 15 -0.58 3.46 -8.44
N ALA A 16 -0.39 4.63 -7.80
CA ALA A 16 -0.83 4.92 -6.43
C ALA A 16 -2.32 4.61 -6.24
N ASP A 17 -3.19 5.17 -7.10
CA ASP A 17 -4.64 4.92 -7.09
C ASP A 17 -5.01 3.43 -7.17
N ARG A 18 -4.27 2.66 -8.00
CA ARG A 18 -4.52 1.23 -8.17
C ARG A 18 -4.04 0.44 -6.96
N LEU A 19 -2.92 0.85 -6.38
CA LEU A 19 -2.38 0.25 -5.18
C LEU A 19 -3.29 0.51 -3.99
N GLY A 20 -3.74 1.75 -3.78
CA GLY A 20 -4.71 2.12 -2.73
C GLY A 20 -6.00 1.29 -2.81
N ARG A 21 -6.59 1.16 -4.01
CA ARG A 21 -7.78 0.29 -4.18
C ARG A 21 -7.51 -1.20 -3.87
N ALA A 22 -6.31 -1.69 -4.14
CA ALA A 22 -5.94 -3.07 -3.83
C ALA A 22 -5.74 -3.27 -2.32
N ILE A 23 -5.17 -2.27 -1.63
CA ILE A 23 -5.03 -2.22 -0.17
C ILE A 23 -6.42 -2.21 0.48
N ASP A 24 -7.32 -1.32 0.05
CA ASP A 24 -8.71 -1.24 0.54
C ASP A 24 -9.45 -2.57 0.39
N GLN A 25 -9.29 -3.23 -0.76
CA GLN A 25 -9.90 -4.53 -1.01
C GLN A 25 -9.32 -5.61 -0.08
N MET A 26 -8.00 -5.63 0.10
CA MET A 26 -7.33 -6.60 0.95
C MET A 26 -7.68 -6.40 2.44
N ASP A 27 -7.78 -5.16 2.90
CA ASP A 27 -8.25 -4.86 4.26
C ASP A 27 -9.70 -5.34 4.46
N GLY A 28 -10.60 -5.08 3.50
CA GLY A 28 -11.96 -5.59 3.52
C GLY A 28 -12.04 -7.13 3.58
N ASP A 29 -11.24 -7.81 2.77
CA ASP A 29 -11.16 -9.27 2.75
C ASP A 29 -10.59 -9.83 4.06
N LEU A 30 -9.59 -9.16 4.64
CA LEU A 30 -9.01 -9.53 5.94
C LEU A 30 -10.01 -9.36 7.08
N GLN A 31 -10.78 -8.27 7.09
CA GLN A 31 -11.86 -8.06 8.07
C GLN A 31 -12.94 -9.14 7.95
N ALA A 32 -13.33 -9.51 6.72
CA ALA A 32 -14.28 -10.59 6.48
C ALA A 32 -13.75 -11.94 7.01
N PHE A 33 -12.46 -12.23 6.75
CA PHE A 33 -11.81 -13.43 7.27
C PHE A 33 -11.73 -13.45 8.80
N LYS A 34 -11.34 -12.34 9.44
CA LYS A 34 -11.37 -12.17 10.90
C LYS A 34 -12.78 -12.44 11.45
N GLY A 35 -13.82 -11.96 10.77
CA GLY A 35 -15.22 -12.21 11.12
C GLY A 35 -15.66 -13.68 10.98
N GLU A 36 -15.27 -14.35 9.90
CA GLU A 36 -15.54 -15.78 9.70
C GLU A 36 -14.90 -16.63 10.80
N LEU A 37 -13.62 -16.34 11.11
CA LEU A 37 -12.90 -17.01 12.20
C LEU A 37 -13.57 -16.81 13.56
N ALA A 38 -13.96 -15.57 13.88
CA ALA A 38 -14.70 -15.27 15.10
C ALA A 38 -16.04 -16.03 15.18
N GLY A 39 -16.70 -16.24 14.04
CA GLY A 39 -17.95 -16.99 13.92
C GLY A 39 -17.83 -18.46 14.32
N PHE A 40 -16.65 -19.08 14.18
CA PHE A 40 -16.41 -20.44 14.65
C PHE A 40 -16.28 -20.53 16.18
N GLY A 41 -15.90 -19.43 16.85
CA GLY A 41 -15.69 -19.39 18.29
C GLY A 41 -14.54 -20.31 18.72
N GLN A 42 -14.81 -21.19 19.69
CA GLN A 42 -13.83 -22.14 20.22
C GLN A 42 -14.32 -23.58 20.01
N PRO A 43 -14.29 -24.09 18.76
CA PRO A 43 -14.85 -25.40 18.43
C PRO A 43 -14.10 -26.56 19.10
N TRP A 44 -12.88 -26.32 19.59
CA TRP A 44 -12.04 -27.29 20.29
C TRP A 44 -12.44 -27.53 21.75
N GLY A 45 -13.39 -26.79 22.31
CA GLY A 45 -13.87 -26.99 23.69
C GLY A 45 -12.92 -26.44 24.77
N GLY A 46 -13.24 -26.74 26.04
CA GLY A 46 -12.56 -26.16 27.21
C GLY A 46 -11.90 -27.18 28.15
N ASP A 47 -11.72 -28.42 27.70
CA ASP A 47 -10.92 -29.41 28.44
C ASP A 47 -9.41 -29.16 28.25
N ASP A 48 -8.57 -29.92 28.94
CA ASP A 48 -7.10 -29.72 28.88
C ASP A 48 -6.54 -29.81 27.46
N ILE A 49 -7.13 -30.69 26.63
CA ILE A 49 -6.76 -30.84 25.22
C ILE A 49 -7.24 -29.63 24.41
N GLY A 50 -8.49 -29.20 24.60
CA GLY A 50 -9.05 -28.00 23.99
C GLY A 50 -8.25 -26.74 24.33
N MET A 51 -7.79 -26.59 25.57
CA MET A 51 -6.94 -25.47 25.96
C MET A 51 -5.60 -25.45 25.21
N LEU A 52 -4.95 -26.62 25.03
CA LEU A 52 -3.71 -26.72 24.25
C LEU A 52 -3.94 -26.39 22.77
N ILE A 53 -5.05 -26.85 22.19
CA ILE A 53 -5.43 -26.51 20.81
C ILE A 53 -5.67 -25.01 20.68
N GLY A 54 -6.41 -24.41 21.62
CA GLY A 54 -6.68 -22.98 21.65
C GLY A 54 -5.39 -22.14 21.74
N LEU A 55 -4.40 -22.58 22.52
CA LEU A 55 -3.11 -21.91 22.61
C LEU A 55 -2.36 -21.92 21.26
N CYS A 56 -2.27 -23.07 20.61
CA CYS A 56 -1.62 -23.19 19.31
C CYS A 56 -2.36 -22.39 18.24
N TYR A 57 -3.70 -22.43 18.25
CA TYR A 57 -4.53 -21.64 17.36
C TYR A 57 -4.26 -20.14 17.57
N GLN A 58 -4.28 -19.65 18.80
CA GLN A 58 -4.07 -18.23 19.09
C GLN A 58 -2.69 -17.77 18.61
N GLY A 59 -1.64 -18.54 18.87
CA GLY A 59 -0.29 -18.21 18.40
C GLY A 59 -0.17 -18.15 16.88
N ALA A 60 -0.83 -19.07 16.16
CA ALA A 60 -0.86 -19.05 14.70
C ALA A 60 -1.72 -17.89 14.16
N TYR A 61 -2.84 -17.60 14.82
CA TYR A 61 -3.74 -16.50 14.48
C TYR A 61 -3.02 -15.15 14.63
N ASP A 62 -2.43 -14.89 15.78
CA ASP A 62 -1.74 -13.62 16.07
C ASP A 62 -0.60 -13.39 15.06
N LEU A 63 0.23 -14.41 14.81
CA LEU A 63 1.30 -14.31 13.82
C LEU A 63 0.77 -14.01 12.42
N ALA A 64 -0.33 -14.65 12.01
CA ALA A 64 -0.92 -14.41 10.70
C ALA A 64 -1.48 -12.98 10.60
N MET A 65 -2.18 -12.50 11.63
CA MET A 65 -2.75 -11.15 11.63
C MET A 65 -1.65 -10.09 11.62
N ASP A 66 -0.60 -10.26 12.42
CA ASP A 66 0.55 -9.36 12.44
C ASP A 66 1.22 -9.28 11.05
N CYS A 67 1.39 -10.40 10.35
CA CYS A 67 1.95 -10.41 9.01
C CYS A 67 1.06 -9.70 7.98
N TYR A 68 -0.26 -9.85 8.07
CA TYR A 68 -1.16 -9.17 7.14
C TYR A 68 -1.18 -7.66 7.40
N ASP A 69 -1.33 -7.27 8.66
CA ASP A 69 -1.39 -5.86 9.05
C ASP A 69 -0.05 -5.17 8.71
N SER A 70 1.11 -5.79 8.97
CA SER A 70 2.42 -5.21 8.62
C SER A 70 2.62 -5.03 7.12
N ASN A 71 2.14 -5.98 6.31
CA ASN A 71 2.27 -5.89 4.86
C ASN A 71 1.33 -4.83 4.28
N LEU A 72 0.14 -4.66 4.85
CA LEU A 72 -0.79 -3.60 4.44
C LEU A 72 -0.19 -2.22 4.73
N ASP A 73 0.39 -2.02 5.90
CA ASP A 73 1.08 -0.77 6.26
C ASP A 73 2.24 -0.45 5.29
N GLU A 74 3.03 -1.46 4.90
CA GLU A 74 4.13 -1.26 3.95
C GLU A 74 3.62 -0.94 2.53
N LEU A 75 2.52 -1.57 2.10
CA LEU A 75 1.89 -1.25 0.82
C LEU A 75 1.31 0.17 0.80
N ASP A 76 0.75 0.64 1.91
CA ASP A 76 0.23 2.00 2.05
C ASP A 76 1.37 3.02 1.94
N SER A 77 2.50 2.76 2.61
CA SER A 77 3.73 3.57 2.44
C SER A 77 4.20 3.61 0.99
N PHE A 78 4.11 2.52 0.23
CA PHE A 78 4.47 2.53 -1.19
C PHE A 78 3.48 3.33 -2.05
N ALA A 79 2.21 3.38 -1.68
CA ALA A 79 1.23 4.23 -2.38
C ALA A 79 1.56 5.72 -2.15
N ASP A 80 1.86 6.10 -0.91
CA ASP A 80 2.30 7.45 -0.54
C ASP A 80 3.59 7.84 -1.27
N ASP A 81 4.58 6.95 -1.32
CA ASP A 81 5.84 7.19 -2.04
C ASP A 81 5.60 7.45 -3.54
N LEU A 82 4.64 6.74 -4.16
CA LEU A 82 4.28 6.95 -5.56
C LEU A 82 3.63 8.33 -5.79
N GLU A 83 2.82 8.80 -4.84
CA GLU A 83 2.24 10.15 -4.90
C GLU A 83 3.32 11.23 -4.73
N GLU A 84 4.23 11.05 -3.77
CA GLU A 84 5.36 11.97 -3.56
C GLU A 84 6.26 12.03 -4.80
N MET A 85 6.53 10.86 -5.42
CA MET A 85 7.25 10.83 -6.68
C MET A 85 6.51 11.61 -7.78
N ALA A 86 5.19 11.45 -7.91
CA ALA A 86 4.42 12.18 -8.91
C ALA A 86 4.49 13.71 -8.71
N ASP A 87 4.42 14.18 -7.46
CA ASP A 87 4.55 15.59 -7.10
C ASP A 87 5.95 16.14 -7.45
N ASN A 88 7.00 15.37 -7.13
CA ASN A 88 8.38 15.72 -7.45
C ASN A 88 8.64 15.80 -8.96
N TYR A 89 8.08 14.87 -9.74
CA TYR A 89 8.20 14.88 -11.20
C TYR A 89 7.56 16.13 -11.80
N LYS A 90 6.33 16.45 -11.40
CA LYS A 90 5.62 17.64 -11.86
C LYS A 90 6.39 18.93 -11.52
N GLY A 91 6.89 19.04 -10.29
CA GLY A 91 7.67 20.20 -9.88
C GLY A 91 8.96 20.38 -10.69
N SER A 92 9.63 19.28 -11.05
CA SER A 92 10.84 19.30 -11.86
C SER A 92 10.57 19.69 -13.32
N GLU A 93 9.46 19.23 -13.90
CA GLU A 93 9.01 19.62 -15.24
C GLU A 93 8.62 21.10 -15.29
N ASP A 94 7.82 21.58 -14.34
CA ASP A 94 7.39 22.99 -14.26
C ASP A 94 8.61 23.95 -14.15
N LEU A 95 9.60 23.60 -13.33
CA LEU A 95 10.84 24.37 -13.21
C LEU A 95 11.65 24.39 -14.51
N SER A 96 11.75 23.23 -15.17
CA SER A 96 12.47 23.10 -16.44
C SER A 96 11.82 23.94 -17.55
N GLU A 97 10.49 23.94 -17.65
CA GLU A 97 9.77 24.78 -18.61
C GLU A 97 9.97 26.27 -18.35
N ILE A 98 9.93 26.70 -17.08
CA ILE A 98 10.16 28.11 -16.70
C ILE A 98 11.57 28.56 -17.12
N GLU A 99 12.60 27.74 -16.84
CA GLU A 99 13.97 28.10 -17.19
C GLU A 99 14.20 28.16 -18.70
N VAL A 100 13.66 27.19 -19.45
CA VAL A 100 13.76 27.20 -20.92
C VAL A 100 13.05 28.42 -21.52
N ASN A 101 11.88 28.78 -21.02
CA ASN A 101 11.14 29.96 -21.48
C ASN A 101 11.89 31.26 -21.16
N LYS A 102 12.51 31.38 -19.98
CA LYS A 102 13.39 32.52 -19.65
C LYS A 102 14.60 32.62 -20.57
N ILE A 103 15.25 31.51 -20.88
CA ILE A 103 16.39 31.49 -21.83
C ILE A 103 15.92 31.92 -23.23
N LYS A 104 14.75 31.46 -23.67
CA LYS A 104 14.13 31.90 -24.93
C LYS A 104 13.86 33.41 -24.96
N GLU A 105 13.37 34.00 -23.86
CA GLU A 105 13.17 35.44 -23.76
C GLU A 105 14.49 36.23 -23.78
N ILE A 106 15.57 35.69 -23.20
CA ILE A 106 16.90 36.33 -23.20
C ILE A 106 17.59 36.24 -24.56
N LEU A 107 17.33 35.18 -25.33
CA LEU A 107 17.95 34.90 -26.62
C LEU A 107 17.11 35.32 -27.83
N GLY A 108 15.87 35.79 -27.61
CA GLY A 108 15.05 36.50 -28.60
C GLY A 108 15.50 37.95 -28.76
#